data_AF-A0A967H953-F1
#
_entry.id   AF-A0A967H953-F1
#
_cell.length_a   1.000
_cell.length_b   1.000
_cell.length_c   1.000
_cell.angle_alpha   90.00
_cell.angle_beta   90.00
_cell.angle_gamma   90.00
#
_symmetry.space_group_name_H-M   'P 1'
#
loop_
_entity.id
_entity.type
_entity.pdbx_description
1 polymer ?
#
loop_
_entity_poly.entity_id
_entity_poly.type
_entity_poly.pdbx_seq_one_letter_code
_entity_poly.pdbx_strand_id
1 'polypeptide(L)'
;LKDYLRRHRSEIGPCPFLDSQDFCSIYSSRPLSCRALLSTRPAEWCRIDFSELDHWDKQAFESSLDRKVVAWPSHYVAATQDYAREMETQLMVEMQQQQGWALSGNFAVMTWLEVNCQLNEANLTREQVQQVLTENQLDNNLILSFF
;
A
#
# COMPACT_ATOMS: atom_id res chain seq x y z
N LEU A 1 1.73 -16.78 -0.11
CA LEU A 1 2.13 -15.39 -0.40
C LEU A 1 1.95 -15.00 -1.87
N LYS A 2 2.60 -15.66 -2.85
CA LYS A 2 2.47 -15.28 -4.27
C LYS A 2 1.03 -15.32 -4.79
N ASP A 3 0.30 -16.41 -4.54
CA ASP A 3 -1.11 -16.50 -4.93
C ASP A 3 -2.00 -15.47 -4.24
N TYR A 4 -1.70 -15.15 -2.97
CA TYR A 4 -2.40 -14.10 -2.23
C TYR A 4 -2.18 -12.72 -2.88
N LEU A 5 -0.93 -12.36 -3.22
CA LEU A 5 -0.62 -11.08 -3.86
C LEU A 5 -1.23 -10.97 -5.27
N ARG A 6 -1.22 -12.08 -6.02
CA ARG A 6 -1.87 -12.16 -7.34
C ARG A 6 -3.37 -11.96 -7.22
N ARG A 7 -4.04 -12.70 -6.32
CA ARG A 7 -5.46 -12.54 -6.04
C ARG A 7 -5.80 -11.15 -5.55
N HIS A 8 -5.01 -10.58 -4.63
CA HIS A 8 -5.19 -9.22 -4.18
C HIS A 8 -5.14 -8.22 -5.34
N ARG A 9 -4.20 -8.34 -6.28
CA ARG A 9 -4.15 -7.45 -7.46
C ARG A 9 -5.36 -7.64 -8.38
N SER A 10 -5.86 -8.86 -8.54
CA SER A 10 -6.97 -9.16 -9.45
C SER A 10 -8.37 -8.97 -8.85
N GLU A 11 -8.52 -9.18 -7.53
CA GLU A 11 -9.80 -9.24 -6.82
C GLU A 11 -10.11 -7.95 -6.06
N ILE A 12 -9.12 -7.34 -5.39
CA ILE A 12 -9.29 -6.01 -4.76
C ILE A 12 -9.27 -4.90 -5.83
N GLY A 13 -8.70 -5.19 -6.99
CA GLY A 13 -8.71 -4.32 -8.16
C GLY A 13 -7.66 -3.21 -8.08
N PRO A 14 -7.72 -2.24 -9.00
CA PRO A 14 -6.81 -1.11 -9.01
C PRO A 14 -7.02 -0.20 -7.79
N CYS A 15 -6.22 0.86 -7.66
CA CYS A 15 -6.39 1.86 -6.60
C CYS A 15 -7.87 2.30 -6.48
N PRO A 16 -8.46 2.31 -5.26
CA PRO A 16 -9.89 2.60 -5.07
C PRO A 16 -10.29 4.03 -5.45
N PHE A 17 -9.32 4.89 -5.74
CA PHE A 17 -9.53 6.27 -6.18
C PHE A 17 -9.37 6.47 -7.68
N LEU A 18 -9.23 5.40 -8.48
CA LEU A 18 -9.31 5.54 -9.93
C LEU A 18 -10.74 5.84 -10.35
N ASP A 19 -10.91 6.77 -11.28
CA ASP A 19 -12.19 7.03 -11.95
C ASP A 19 -12.48 5.99 -13.04
N SER A 20 -13.61 6.16 -13.74
CA SER A 20 -14.01 5.25 -14.84
C SER A 20 -13.08 5.28 -16.06
N GLN A 21 -12.11 6.19 -16.11
CA GLN A 21 -11.11 6.34 -17.16
C GLN A 21 -9.70 5.97 -16.66
N ASP A 22 -9.58 5.32 -15.50
CA ASP A 22 -8.32 4.97 -14.83
C ASP A 22 -7.46 6.16 -14.38
N PHE A 23 -8.02 7.38 -14.26
CA PHE A 23 -7.31 8.53 -13.70
C PHE A 23 -7.50 8.61 -12.18
N CYS A 24 -6.46 9.07 -11.49
CA CYS A 24 -6.53 9.28 -10.04
C CYS A 24 -7.42 10.48 -9.71
N SER A 25 -8.61 10.23 -9.18
CA SER A 25 -9.60 11.26 -8.78
C SER A 25 -9.13 12.15 -7.63
N ILE A 26 -8.15 11.69 -6.83
CA ILE A 26 -7.59 12.42 -5.68
C ILE A 26 -6.15 12.92 -5.92
N TYR A 27 -5.75 13.10 -7.18
CA TYR A 27 -4.37 13.44 -7.53
C TYR A 27 -3.84 14.71 -6.85
N SER A 28 -4.71 15.67 -6.53
CA SER A 28 -4.32 16.88 -5.80
C SER A 28 -3.86 16.58 -4.37
N SER A 29 -4.55 15.67 -3.66
CA SER A 29 -4.26 15.33 -2.27
C SER A 29 -2.95 14.55 -2.13
N ARG A 30 -2.74 13.54 -2.99
CA ARG A 30 -1.57 12.62 -2.95
C ARG A 30 -1.21 12.20 -1.52
N PRO A 31 -1.96 11.25 -0.91
CA PRO A 31 -1.67 10.71 0.41
C PRO A 31 -0.22 10.20 0.53
N LEU A 32 0.24 10.02 1.76
CA LEU A 32 1.60 9.56 2.06
C LEU A 32 1.97 8.29 1.27
N SER A 33 1.07 7.30 1.22
CA SER A 33 1.25 6.05 0.45
C SER A 33 1.47 6.30 -1.05
N CYS A 34 0.82 7.31 -1.63
CA CYS A 34 1.03 7.67 -3.03
C CYS A 34 2.38 8.37 -3.25
N ARG A 35 2.81 9.20 -2.29
CA ARG A 35 4.10 9.91 -2.36
C ARG A 35 5.29 8.96 -2.20
N ALA A 36 5.12 7.88 -1.44
CA ALA A 36 6.09 6.80 -1.32
C ALA A 36 6.39 6.12 -2.66
N LEU A 37 5.39 6.07 -3.54
CA LEU A 37 5.41 5.34 -4.82
C LEU A 37 5.75 6.25 -6.01
N LEU A 38 6.67 7.22 -5.82
CA LEU A 38 7.17 8.03 -6.92
C LEU A 38 7.99 7.15 -7.87
N SER A 39 7.45 6.89 -9.06
CA SER A 39 8.05 6.03 -10.07
C SER A 39 9.08 6.78 -10.92
N THR A 40 10.21 6.12 -11.22
CA THR A 40 11.18 6.55 -12.23
C THR A 40 10.95 5.91 -13.60
N ARG A 41 9.89 5.10 -13.73
CA ARG A 41 9.50 4.38 -14.96
C ARG A 41 8.10 4.79 -15.43
N PRO A 42 7.81 4.60 -16.74
CA PRO A 42 6.47 4.81 -17.28
C PRO A 42 5.39 4.02 -16.50
N ALA A 43 4.16 4.57 -16.44
CA ALA A 43 3.08 4.05 -15.59
C ALA A 43 2.64 2.62 -15.95
N GLU A 44 2.91 2.18 -17.17
CA GLU A 44 2.66 0.82 -17.66
C GLU A 44 3.41 -0.22 -16.81
N TRP A 45 4.60 0.13 -16.30
CA TRP A 45 5.39 -0.75 -15.42
C TRP A 45 4.77 -0.96 -14.04
N CYS A 46 3.85 -0.10 -13.60
CA CYS A 46 3.12 -0.28 -12.35
C CYS A 46 2.07 -1.39 -12.44
N ARG A 47 1.58 -1.72 -13.64
CA ARG A 47 0.53 -2.72 -13.87
C ARG A 47 1.08 -4.12 -14.17
N ILE A 48 2.34 -4.22 -14.58
CA ILE A 48 2.96 -5.49 -14.97
C ILE A 48 3.13 -6.40 -13.75
N ASP A 49 2.63 -7.64 -13.84
CA ASP A 49 3.01 -8.67 -12.87
C ASP A 49 4.42 -9.17 -13.20
N PHE A 50 5.39 -8.68 -12.42
CA PHE A 50 6.79 -9.04 -12.59
C PHE A 50 7.05 -10.56 -12.49
N SER A 51 6.15 -11.33 -11.86
CA SER A 51 6.29 -12.78 -11.78
C SER A 51 6.05 -13.48 -13.13
N GLU A 52 5.25 -12.87 -14.02
CA GLU A 52 4.86 -13.40 -15.32
C GLU A 52 5.87 -13.08 -16.44
N LEU A 53 6.76 -12.11 -16.23
CA LEU A 53 7.80 -11.77 -17.18
C LEU A 53 8.79 -12.93 -17.38
N ASP A 54 9.30 -13.07 -18.60
CA ASP A 54 10.38 -14.02 -18.87
C ASP A 54 11.71 -13.55 -18.27
N HIS A 55 12.74 -14.38 -18.37
CA HIS A 55 14.06 -14.08 -17.81
C HIS A 55 14.70 -12.83 -18.43
N TRP A 56 14.58 -12.65 -19.75
CA TRP A 56 15.22 -11.58 -20.49
C TRP A 56 14.54 -10.24 -20.24
N ASP A 57 13.21 -10.23 -20.15
CA ASP A 57 12.43 -9.05 -19.82
C ASP A 57 12.73 -8.56 -18.39
N LYS A 58 12.87 -9.49 -17.43
CA LYS A 58 13.29 -9.16 -16.06
C LYS A 58 14.66 -8.50 -16.04
N GLN A 59 15.63 -9.07 -16.75
CA GLN A 59 16.99 -8.54 -16.82
C GLN A 59 17.04 -7.18 -17.53
N ALA A 60 16.28 -7.01 -18.61
CA ALA A 60 16.17 -5.74 -19.33
C ALA A 60 15.55 -4.65 -18.43
N PHE A 61 14.50 -5.00 -17.67
CA PHE A 61 13.92 -4.08 -16.69
C PHE A 61 14.93 -3.69 -15.62
N GLU A 62 15.54 -4.66 -14.93
CA GLU A 62 16.46 -4.40 -13.81
C GLU A 62 17.70 -3.60 -14.24
N SER A 63 18.22 -3.88 -15.44
CA SER A 63 19.38 -3.15 -15.99
C SER A 63 19.05 -1.72 -16.41
N SER A 64 17.77 -1.41 -16.64
CA SER A 64 17.32 -0.05 -16.96
C SER A 64 17.14 0.86 -15.74
N LEU A 65 17.23 0.32 -14.53
CA LEU A 65 17.04 1.07 -13.28
C LEU A 65 18.34 1.73 -12.81
N ASP A 66 18.26 3.00 -12.40
CA ASP A 66 19.35 3.66 -11.69
C ASP A 66 19.35 3.24 -10.21
N ARG A 67 20.26 2.33 -9.87
CA ARG A 67 20.44 1.79 -8.51
C ARG A 67 20.79 2.84 -7.45
N LYS A 68 21.24 4.03 -7.84
CA LYS A 68 21.51 5.13 -6.90
C LYS A 68 20.24 5.91 -6.52
N VAL A 69 19.17 5.76 -7.30
CA VAL A 69 17.94 6.53 -7.13
C VAL A 69 16.81 5.66 -6.59
N VAL A 70 16.67 4.43 -7.10
CA VAL A 70 15.52 3.58 -6.80
C VAL A 70 15.75 2.62 -5.64
N ALA A 71 14.68 2.22 -4.97
CA ALA A 71 14.67 1.12 -4.01
C ALA A 71 14.76 -0.21 -4.74
N TRP A 72 15.95 -0.54 -5.22
CA TRP A 72 16.21 -1.74 -6.02
C TRP A 72 15.68 -3.01 -5.32
N PRO A 73 15.05 -3.96 -6.04
CA PRO A 73 14.83 -4.00 -7.49
C PRO A 73 13.55 -3.28 -7.98
N SER A 74 12.89 -2.49 -7.14
CA SER A 74 11.72 -1.70 -7.56
C SER A 74 12.12 -0.46 -8.34
N HIS A 75 11.19 0.10 -9.13
CA HIS A 75 11.40 1.33 -9.90
C HIS A 75 11.03 2.62 -9.13
N TYR A 76 10.62 2.49 -7.86
CA TYR A 76 10.25 3.60 -7.01
C TYR A 76 11.47 4.27 -6.40
N VAL A 77 11.44 5.59 -6.25
CA VAL A 77 12.53 6.37 -5.65
C VAL A 77 12.74 5.94 -4.19
N ALA A 78 13.97 5.55 -3.83
CA ALA A 78 14.28 5.06 -2.49
C ALA A 78 14.02 6.12 -1.41
N ALA A 79 14.50 7.34 -1.64
CA ALA A 79 14.35 8.45 -0.70
C ALA A 79 12.89 8.77 -0.35
N THR A 80 11.95 8.63 -1.29
CA THR A 80 10.53 8.87 -1.00
C THR A 80 9.91 7.73 -0.19
N GLN A 81 10.35 6.50 -0.40
CA GLN A 81 9.92 5.36 0.42
C GLN A 81 10.45 5.45 1.84
N ASP A 82 11.72 5.82 2.01
CA ASP A 82 12.32 5.96 3.33
C ASP A 82 11.65 7.09 4.11
N TYR A 83 11.45 8.25 3.48
CA TYR A 83 10.73 9.36 4.09
C TYR A 83 9.29 8.97 4.48
N ALA A 84 8.58 8.25 3.61
CA ALA A 84 7.23 7.79 3.91
C ALA A 84 7.21 6.78 5.07
N ARG A 85 8.19 5.89 5.17
CA ARG A 85 8.31 4.93 6.27
C ARG A 85 8.55 5.62 7.61
N GLU A 86 9.38 6.67 7.62
CA GLU A 86 9.60 7.48 8.81
C GLU A 86 8.32 8.17 9.27
N MET A 87 7.60 8.82 8.34
CA MET A 87 6.31 9.47 8.64
C MET A 87 5.25 8.46 9.10
N GLU A 88 5.15 7.30 8.43
CA GLU A 88 4.22 6.24 8.82
C GLU A 88 4.51 5.73 10.23
N THR A 89 5.79 5.57 10.59
CA THR A 89 6.18 5.18 11.95
C THR A 89 5.73 6.22 12.97
N GLN A 90 5.86 7.51 12.67
CA GLN A 90 5.39 8.59 13.55
C GLN A 90 3.86 8.58 13.69
N LEU A 91 3.13 8.44 12.58
CA LEU A 91 1.67 8.36 12.58
C LEU A 91 1.16 7.17 13.39
N MET A 92 1.82 6.01 13.31
CA MET A 92 1.48 4.84 14.10
C MET A 92 1.65 5.07 15.61
N VAL A 93 2.70 5.79 16.01
CA VAL A 93 2.89 6.18 17.42
C VAL A 93 1.78 7.14 17.88
N GLU A 94 1.41 8.11 17.05
CA GLU A 94 0.32 9.04 17.35
C GLU A 94 -1.04 8.33 17.46
N MET A 95 -1.35 7.43 16.53
CA MET A 95 -2.56 6.59 16.58
C MET A 95 -2.61 5.79 17.89
N GLN A 96 -1.51 5.12 18.25
CA GLN A 96 -1.44 4.35 19.49
C GLN A 96 -1.71 5.22 20.73
N GLN A 97 -1.17 6.45 20.76
CA GLN A 97 -1.35 7.38 21.88
C GLN A 97 -2.78 7.92 21.97
N GLN A 98 -3.42 8.18 20.84
CA GLN A 98 -4.75 8.79 20.78
C GLN A 98 -5.89 7.76 20.88
N GLN A 99 -5.70 6.58 20.30
CA GLN A 99 -6.75 5.56 20.13
C GLN A 99 -6.50 4.30 20.98
N GLY A 100 -5.29 4.10 21.50
CA GLY A 100 -4.92 2.88 22.24
C GLY A 100 -4.60 1.68 21.36
N TRP A 101 -4.62 1.87 20.04
CA TRP A 101 -4.24 0.90 19.01
C TRP A 101 -3.69 1.64 17.78
N ALA A 102 -2.99 0.93 16.91
CA ALA A 102 -2.49 1.49 15.66
C ALA A 102 -2.61 0.49 14.51
N LEU A 103 -2.95 0.98 13.32
CA LEU A 103 -3.13 0.17 12.12
C LEU A 103 -2.49 0.84 10.91
N SER A 104 -1.60 0.12 10.22
CA SER A 104 -0.97 0.55 8.96
C SER A 104 -0.87 -0.63 7.99
N GLY A 105 -0.67 -0.36 6.71
CA GLY A 105 -0.37 -1.40 5.72
C GLY A 105 -0.86 -1.05 4.33
N ASN A 106 -1.44 -2.03 3.66
CA ASN A 106 -1.93 -1.87 2.29
C ASN A 106 -2.99 -0.77 2.18
N PHE A 107 -2.71 0.25 1.36
CA PHE A 107 -3.57 1.43 1.20
C PHE A 107 -4.99 1.11 0.73
N ALA A 108 -5.16 0.16 -0.20
CA ALA A 108 -6.49 -0.20 -0.72
C ALA A 108 -7.32 -0.88 0.38
N VAL A 109 -6.70 -1.77 1.16
CA VAL A 109 -7.34 -2.43 2.30
C VAL A 109 -7.70 -1.42 3.40
N MET A 110 -6.79 -0.51 3.75
CA MET A 110 -7.05 0.55 4.73
C MET A 110 -8.21 1.46 4.29
N THR A 111 -8.27 1.81 3.01
CA THR A 111 -9.36 2.60 2.44
C THR A 111 -10.68 1.84 2.52
N TRP A 112 -10.67 0.55 2.17
CA TRP A 112 -11.85 -0.31 2.25
C TRP A 112 -12.36 -0.42 3.70
N LEU A 113 -11.46 -0.63 4.67
CA LEU A 113 -11.79 -0.68 6.10
C LEU A 113 -12.44 0.62 6.57
N GLU A 114 -11.90 1.78 6.18
CA GLU A 114 -12.49 3.05 6.58
C GLU A 114 -13.88 3.26 5.95
N VAL A 115 -14.05 2.93 4.66
CA VAL A 115 -15.34 3.10 3.97
C VAL A 115 -16.43 2.17 4.49
N ASN A 116 -16.08 0.93 4.84
CA ASN A 116 -17.07 -0.11 5.19
C ASN A 116 -17.21 -0.33 6.70
N CYS A 117 -16.17 -0.03 7.47
CA CYS A 117 -16.12 -0.30 8.91
C CYS A 117 -15.90 0.95 9.75
N GLN A 118 -15.62 2.11 9.13
CA GLN A 118 -15.53 3.41 9.79
C GLN A 118 -14.63 3.40 11.02
N LEU A 119 -13.42 2.85 10.88
CA LEU A 119 -12.49 2.62 12.00
C LEU A 119 -12.10 3.91 12.73
N ASN A 120 -12.17 5.06 12.06
CA ASN A 120 -11.94 6.37 12.64
C ASN A 120 -13.11 6.90 13.50
N GLU A 121 -14.24 6.19 13.59
CA GLU A 121 -15.31 6.59 14.50
C GLU A 121 -14.84 6.49 15.96
N ALA A 122 -15.09 7.57 16.70
CA ALA A 122 -14.46 7.77 18.00
C ALA A 122 -14.90 6.67 18.99
N ASN A 123 -13.87 5.97 19.50
CA ASN A 123 -13.87 5.05 20.64
C ASN A 123 -14.00 3.55 20.34
N LEU A 124 -13.61 3.06 19.16
CA LEU A 124 -13.34 1.63 19.03
C LEU A 124 -12.17 1.24 19.94
N THR A 125 -12.36 0.20 20.75
CA THR A 125 -11.27 -0.43 21.49
C THR A 125 -10.43 -1.31 20.58
N ARG A 126 -9.21 -1.62 21.03
CA ARG A 126 -8.29 -2.54 20.34
C ARG A 126 -8.96 -3.89 20.03
N GLU A 127 -9.76 -4.42 20.96
CA GLU A 127 -10.47 -5.70 20.79
C GLU A 127 -11.55 -5.60 19.70
N GLN A 128 -12.27 -4.48 19.63
CA GLN A 128 -13.28 -4.25 18.61
C GLN A 128 -12.64 -4.15 17.22
N VAL A 129 -11.51 -3.45 17.10
CA VAL A 129 -10.76 -3.39 15.84
C VAL A 129 -10.24 -4.78 15.45
N GLN A 130 -9.68 -5.53 16.39
CA GLN A 130 -9.23 -6.90 16.13
C GLN A 130 -10.38 -7.79 15.63
N GLN A 131 -11.56 -7.67 16.24
CA GLN A 131 -12.75 -8.41 15.82
C GLN A 131 -13.15 -8.05 14.38
N VAL A 132 -13.19 -6.76 14.03
CA VAL A 132 -13.47 -6.30 12.66
C VAL A 132 -12.45 -6.88 11.67
N LEU A 133 -11.17 -6.87 12.01
CA LEU A 133 -10.13 -7.43 11.14
C LEU A 133 -10.31 -8.94 10.93
N THR A 134 -10.58 -9.69 12.00
CA THR A 134 -10.77 -11.14 11.92
C THR A 134 -12.05 -11.53 11.17
N GLU A 135 -13.18 -10.84 11.41
CA GLU A 135 -14.45 -11.08 10.71
C GLU A 135 -14.32 -10.87 9.19
N ASN A 136 -13.46 -9.94 8.77
CA ASN A 136 -13.18 -9.64 7.37
C ASN A 136 -11.97 -10.39 6.80
N GLN A 137 -11.32 -11.28 7.57
CA GLN A 137 -10.13 -12.05 7.17
C GLN A 137 -8.92 -11.16 6.77
N LEU A 138 -8.77 -10.04 7.47
CA LEU A 138 -7.71 -9.04 7.26
C LEU A 138 -6.70 -8.99 8.42
N ASP A 139 -6.72 -9.97 9.33
CA ASP A 139 -5.80 -10.11 10.46
C ASP A 139 -4.42 -10.70 10.09
N ASN A 140 -4.03 -10.57 8.83
CA ASN A 140 -2.77 -11.09 8.31
C ASN A 140 -1.67 -10.02 8.27
N ASN A 141 -0.61 -10.28 9.03
CA ASN A 141 0.57 -9.40 9.18
C ASN A 141 1.36 -9.12 7.90
N LEU A 142 1.04 -9.80 6.79
CA LEU A 142 1.64 -9.55 5.48
C LEU A 142 0.98 -8.37 4.75
N ILE A 143 -0.20 -7.93 5.18
CA ILE A 143 -1.00 -6.89 4.53
C ILE A 143 -1.21 -5.71 5.46
N LEU A 144 -1.50 -5.98 6.73
CA LEU A 144 -1.74 -4.99 7.75
C LEU A 144 -0.82 -5.25 8.93
N SER A 145 -0.31 -4.20 9.54
CA SER A 145 0.38 -4.22 10.82
C SER A 145 -0.53 -3.57 11.85
N PHE A 146 -0.99 -4.37 12.82
CA PHE A 146 -1.90 -3.95 13.89
C PHE A 146 -1.19 -4.08 15.24
N PHE A 147 -1.24 -3.00 16.04
CA PHE A 147 -0.59 -2.92 17.36
C PHE A 147 -1.61 -2.56 18.43
#